data_AF-A0A818G430-F1
#
_entry.id   AF-A0A818G430-F1
#
_cell.length_a   1.000
_cell.length_b   1.000
_cell.length_c   1.000
_cell.angle_alpha   90.00
_cell.angle_beta   90.00
_cell.angle_gamma   90.00
#
_symmetry.space_group_name_H-M   'P 1'
#
loop_
_entity.id
_entity.type
_entity.pdbx_description
1 polymer ?
#
loop_
_entity_poly.entity_id
_entity_poly.type
_entity_poly.pdbx_seq_one_letter_code
_entity_poly.pdbx_strand_id
1 'polypeptide(L)'
;MTRINREHMQKRILQHYINITNKQNQITVKHFLQEKAPRQTIYSIINKYEDSGYVGDKPRSAGISLRRLAPQFKVSYQTISNHLKPMGTHYYKKQRAPKYTDQQLQEIPTHARRLYRILSNNDFELLMHDKKYFLLRDQFVPTNRGLCTSDKRTTPPQIKF
;
A
#
# COMPACT_ATOMS: atom_id res chain seq x y z
N MET A 1 -1.32 25.63 -6.91
CA MET A 1 -2.36 24.74 -6.33
C MET A 1 -1.70 23.86 -5.26
N THR A 2 -2.20 23.91 -4.01
CA THR A 2 -1.66 23.09 -2.91
C THR A 2 -2.03 21.60 -3.10
N ARG A 3 -1.36 20.68 -2.41
CA ARG A 3 -1.64 19.24 -2.49
C ARG A 3 -3.09 18.93 -2.12
N ILE A 4 -3.56 19.52 -1.03
CA ILE A 4 -4.93 19.33 -0.53
C ILE A 4 -5.94 19.77 -1.60
N ASN A 5 -5.70 20.92 -2.25
CA ASN A 5 -6.59 21.42 -3.30
C ASN A 5 -6.62 20.49 -4.52
N ARG A 6 -5.48 19.88 -4.87
CA ARG A 6 -5.38 18.93 -5.99
C ARG A 6 -6.08 17.60 -5.68
N GLU A 7 -5.88 17.03 -4.49
CA GLU A 7 -6.58 15.81 -4.06
C GLU A 7 -8.10 16.04 -3.94
N HIS A 8 -8.51 17.19 -3.43
CA HIS A 8 -9.92 17.57 -3.37
C HIS A 8 -10.55 17.70 -4.76
N MET A 9 -9.86 18.37 -5.70
CA MET A 9 -10.31 18.47 -7.10
C MET A 9 -10.42 17.09 -7.77
N GLN A 10 -9.44 16.21 -7.55
CA GLN A 10 -9.47 14.84 -8.06
C GLN A 10 -10.67 14.04 -7.55
N LYS A 11 -10.94 14.10 -6.24
CA LYS A 11 -12.10 13.44 -5.63
C LYS A 11 -13.43 13.98 -6.19
N ARG A 12 -13.56 15.30 -6.35
CA ARG A 12 -14.77 15.93 -6.92
C ARG A 12 -15.04 15.49 -8.35
N ILE A 13 -14.01 15.50 -9.21
CA ILE A 13 -14.12 15.08 -10.61
C ILE A 13 -14.59 13.62 -10.68
N LEU A 14 -14.00 12.76 -9.85
CA LEU A 14 -14.28 11.33 -9.87
C LEU A 14 -15.65 10.99 -9.31
N GLN A 15 -16.06 11.66 -8.21
CA GLN A 15 -17.39 11.53 -7.64
C GLN A 15 -18.46 11.93 -8.66
N HIS A 16 -18.27 13.06 -9.36
CA HIS A 16 -19.16 13.51 -10.41
C HIS A 16 -19.22 12.50 -11.58
N TYR A 17 -18.07 11.98 -12.01
CA TYR A 17 -17.98 10.98 -13.07
C TYR A 17 -18.71 9.66 -12.74
N ILE A 18 -18.58 9.18 -11.50
CA ILE A 18 -19.28 7.97 -11.03
C ILE A 18 -20.80 8.19 -10.95
N ASN A 19 -21.21 9.38 -10.50
CA ASN A 19 -22.63 9.70 -10.30
C ASN A 19 -23.40 9.91 -11.61
N ILE A 20 -22.71 10.16 -12.72
CA ILE A 20 -23.34 10.27 -14.04
C ILE A 20 -23.72 8.87 -14.55
N THR A 21 -24.99 8.72 -14.93
CA THR A 21 -25.49 7.54 -15.63
C THR A 21 -24.66 7.29 -16.89
N ASN A 22 -24.15 6.05 -17.03
CA ASN A 22 -23.27 5.62 -18.13
C ASN A 22 -21.88 6.29 -18.20
N LYS A 23 -21.40 6.92 -17.11
CA LYS A 23 -20.01 7.42 -17.01
C LYS A 23 -19.57 8.25 -18.23
N GLN A 24 -20.42 9.15 -18.69
CA GLN A 24 -20.13 9.92 -19.89
C GLN A 24 -19.06 11.00 -19.63
N ASN A 25 -17.88 10.81 -20.24
CA ASN A 25 -16.73 11.72 -20.13
C ASN A 25 -17.07 13.16 -20.52
N GLN A 26 -17.91 13.35 -21.54
CA GLN A 26 -18.24 14.67 -22.09
C GLN A 26 -18.97 15.56 -21.05
N ILE A 27 -19.89 14.99 -20.28
CA ILE A 27 -20.66 15.71 -19.26
C ILE A 27 -19.74 16.17 -18.13
N THR A 28 -18.87 15.28 -17.65
CA THR A 28 -17.88 15.60 -16.61
C THR A 28 -16.91 16.67 -17.08
N VAL A 29 -16.40 16.56 -18.31
CA VAL A 29 -15.47 17.56 -18.88
C VAL A 29 -16.15 18.91 -19.03
N LYS A 30 -17.39 18.98 -19.51
CA LYS A 30 -18.13 20.24 -19.66
C LYS A 30 -18.34 20.96 -18.32
N HIS A 31 -18.73 20.21 -17.28
CA HIS A 31 -18.93 20.76 -15.93
C HIS A 31 -17.64 21.37 -15.37
N PHE A 32 -16.54 20.62 -15.36
CA PHE A 32 -15.29 21.10 -14.75
C PHE A 32 -14.52 22.09 -15.63
N LEU A 33 -14.80 22.17 -16.93
CA LEU A 33 -14.33 23.27 -17.78
C LEU A 33 -14.94 24.62 -17.36
N GLN A 34 -16.23 24.64 -16.97
CA GLN A 34 -16.88 25.84 -16.44
C GLN A 34 -16.25 26.28 -15.10
N GLU A 35 -15.78 25.32 -14.30
CA GLU A 35 -15.00 25.58 -13.07
C GLU A 35 -13.53 25.98 -13.32
N LYS A 36 -13.15 26.21 -14.59
CA LYS A 36 -11.77 26.56 -15.00
C LYS A 36 -10.74 25.45 -14.74
N ALA A 37 -11.15 24.18 -14.64
CA ALA A 37 -10.21 23.06 -14.59
C ALA A 37 -9.67 22.74 -16.00
N PRO A 38 -8.36 22.54 -16.18
CA PRO A 38 -7.80 22.24 -17.50
C PRO A 38 -8.31 20.90 -18.05
N ARG A 39 -8.75 20.88 -19.32
CA ARG A 39 -9.30 19.70 -20.00
C ARG A 39 -8.41 18.46 -19.86
N GLN A 40 -7.10 18.62 -20.10
CA GLN A 40 -6.12 17.52 -19.99
C GLN A 40 -6.06 16.93 -18.57
N THR A 41 -6.24 17.76 -17.55
CA THR A 41 -6.21 17.31 -16.16
C THR A 41 -7.43 16.42 -15.86
N ILE A 42 -8.60 16.80 -16.37
CA ILE A 42 -9.85 16.03 -16.19
C ILE A 42 -9.70 14.64 -16.84
N TYR A 43 -9.26 14.57 -18.10
CA TYR A 43 -9.04 13.28 -18.77
C TYR A 43 -7.95 12.45 -18.10
N SER A 44 -6.84 13.07 -17.68
CA SER A 44 -5.78 12.35 -16.97
C SER A 44 -6.28 11.70 -15.68
N ILE A 45 -7.21 12.35 -14.98
CA ILE A 45 -7.83 11.82 -13.77
C ILE A 45 -8.76 10.65 -14.09
N ILE A 46 -9.63 10.79 -15.09
CA ILE A 46 -10.56 9.74 -15.50
C ILE A 46 -9.81 8.50 -15.99
N ASN A 47 -8.83 8.66 -16.89
CA ASN A 47 -8.06 7.54 -17.43
C ASN A 47 -7.32 6.79 -16.32
N LYS A 48 -6.70 7.52 -15.36
CA LYS A 48 -6.06 6.88 -14.20
C LYS A 48 -7.03 6.06 -13.37
N TYR A 49 -8.27 6.52 -13.22
CA TYR A 49 -9.30 5.78 -12.52
C TYR A 49 -9.73 4.53 -13.30
N GLU A 50 -9.95 4.64 -14.61
CA GLU A 50 -10.32 3.51 -15.47
C GLU A 50 -9.22 2.44 -15.48
N ASP A 51 -7.94 2.83 -15.52
CA ASP A 51 -6.80 1.91 -15.54
C ASP A 51 -6.55 1.22 -14.19
N SER A 52 -6.68 1.94 -13.07
CA SER A 52 -6.18 1.48 -11.77
C SER A 52 -7.22 1.37 -10.66
N GLY A 53 -8.44 1.85 -10.89
CA GLY A 53 -9.48 2.00 -9.86
C GLY A 53 -9.17 3.03 -8.78
N TYR A 54 -8.04 3.76 -8.88
CA TYR A 54 -7.57 4.68 -7.85
C TYR A 54 -7.12 6.03 -8.40
N VAL A 55 -7.61 7.12 -7.79
CA VAL A 55 -7.12 8.47 -8.04
C VAL A 55 -6.76 9.12 -6.72
N GLY A 56 -5.46 9.17 -6.48
CA GLY A 56 -4.84 9.91 -5.41
C GLY A 56 -3.35 9.97 -5.65
N ASP A 57 -2.65 10.85 -4.94
CA ASP A 57 -1.21 10.76 -4.87
C ASP A 57 -0.87 9.41 -4.19
N LYS A 58 -0.05 8.57 -4.86
CA LYS A 58 0.47 7.35 -4.25
C LYS A 58 1.03 7.72 -2.87
N PRO A 59 0.61 7.05 -1.79
CA PRO A 59 1.13 7.39 -0.47
C PRO A 59 2.67 7.34 -0.53
N ARG A 60 3.33 8.31 0.11
CA ARG A 60 4.80 8.30 0.14
C ARG A 60 5.22 7.08 0.96
N SER A 61 6.20 6.36 0.44
CA SER A 61 6.90 5.28 1.11
C SER A 61 7.13 5.56 2.60
N ALA A 62 6.60 4.74 3.54
CA ALA A 62 7.03 4.84 4.94
C ALA A 62 8.49 4.42 5.03
N GLY A 63 9.31 5.44 5.15
CA GLY A 63 10.75 5.35 5.03
C GLY A 63 11.19 6.62 4.35
N ILE A 64 11.40 7.68 5.15
CA ILE A 64 12.11 8.85 4.68
C ILE A 64 13.58 8.48 4.77
N SER A 65 14.28 8.48 3.63
CA SER A 65 15.72 8.27 3.65
C SER A 65 16.38 9.36 4.49
N LEU A 66 17.42 9.00 5.26
CA LEU A 66 18.16 10.00 6.04
C LEU A 66 18.69 11.12 5.16
N ARG A 67 19.02 10.82 3.89
CA ARG A 67 19.40 11.83 2.88
C ARG A 67 18.29 12.83 2.54
N ARG A 68 17.02 12.42 2.60
CA ARG A 68 15.87 13.33 2.43
C ARG A 68 15.53 14.12 3.68
N LEU A 69 15.81 13.57 4.86
CA LEU A 69 15.51 14.19 6.15
C LEU A 69 16.60 15.22 6.53
N ALA A 70 17.87 14.89 6.27
CA ALA A 70 19.05 15.72 6.55
C ALA A 70 18.92 17.21 6.16
N PRO A 71 18.47 17.56 4.94
CA PRO A 71 18.29 18.95 4.55
C PRO A 71 17.30 19.73 5.42
N GLN A 72 16.26 19.07 5.95
CA GLN A 72 15.24 19.74 6.79
C GLN A 72 15.81 20.20 8.13
N PHE A 73 16.81 19.47 8.63
CA PHE A 73 17.51 19.76 9.88
C PHE A 73 18.82 20.52 9.67
N LYS A 74 19.17 20.85 8.41
CA LYS A 74 20.45 21.49 8.03
C LYS A 74 21.68 20.73 8.54
N VAL A 75 21.61 19.40 8.58
CA VAL A 75 22.70 18.53 9.02
C VAL A 75 23.03 17.50 7.95
N SER A 76 24.19 16.85 8.06
CA SER A 76 24.51 15.71 7.21
C SER A 76 23.66 14.48 7.59
N TYR A 77 23.43 13.58 6.63
CA TYR A 77 22.75 12.31 6.94
C TYR A 77 23.57 11.46 7.93
N GLN A 78 24.90 11.60 7.92
CA GLN A 78 25.82 10.89 8.82
C GLN A 78 25.59 11.34 10.27
N THR A 79 25.37 12.64 10.49
CA THR A 79 25.04 13.23 11.81
C THR A 79 23.78 12.60 12.40
N ILE A 80 22.72 12.45 11.58
CA ILE A 80 21.47 11.81 12.01
C ILE A 80 21.72 10.32 12.28
N SER A 81 22.46 9.62 11.41
CA SER A 81 22.78 8.21 11.61
C SER A 81 23.57 7.97 12.90
N ASN A 82 24.51 8.85 13.23
CA ASN A 82 25.31 8.77 14.44
C ASN A 82 24.49 9.00 15.72
N HIS A 83 23.39 9.78 15.66
CA HIS A 83 22.45 9.90 16.77
C HIS A 83 21.52 8.69 16.91
N LEU A 84 21.10 8.08 15.80
CA LEU A 84 20.20 6.93 15.82
C LEU A 84 20.89 5.63 16.27
N LYS A 85 22.19 5.48 16.01
CA LYS A 85 22.95 4.28 16.41
C LYS A 85 22.98 4.06 17.94
N PRO A 86 23.30 5.07 18.78
CA PRO A 86 23.22 4.97 20.24
C PRO A 86 21.82 4.68 20.78
N MET A 87 20.76 5.13 20.08
CA MET A 87 19.37 4.84 20.45
C MET A 87 18.99 3.36 20.22
N GLY A 88 19.92 2.52 19.76
CA GLY A 88 19.72 1.08 19.57
C GLY A 88 18.69 0.75 18.49
N THR A 89 18.41 1.67 17.56
CA THR A 89 17.43 1.43 16.49
C THR A 89 18.15 1.16 15.17
N HIS A 90 18.07 -0.07 14.68
CA HIS A 90 18.69 -0.48 13.43
C HIS A 90 17.64 -0.86 12.39
N TYR A 91 17.87 -0.43 11.15
CA TYR A 91 17.05 -0.83 10.01
C TYR A 91 17.60 -2.13 9.40
N TYR A 92 16.75 -3.15 9.30
CA TYR A 92 17.05 -4.42 8.62
C TYR A 92 16.10 -4.65 7.47
N LYS A 93 16.59 -5.26 6.38
CA LYS A 93 15.71 -5.82 5.35
C LYS A 93 14.94 -7.01 5.92
N LYS A 94 13.65 -7.11 5.58
CA LYS A 94 12.84 -8.29 5.88
C LYS A 94 13.47 -9.52 5.25
N GLN A 95 13.35 -10.65 5.92
CA GLN A 95 13.78 -11.93 5.39
C GLN A 95 12.70 -12.48 4.46
N ARG A 96 13.10 -13.30 3.48
CA ARG A 96 12.11 -14.05 2.71
C ARG A 96 11.43 -15.05 3.64
N ALA A 97 10.14 -15.27 3.43
CA ALA A 97 9.43 -16.34 4.10
C ALA A 97 10.22 -17.66 3.97
N PRO A 98 10.29 -18.47 5.03
CA PRO A 98 10.94 -19.77 4.96
C PRO A 98 10.26 -20.62 3.89
N LYS A 99 11.05 -21.43 3.19
CA LYS A 99 10.50 -22.45 2.29
C LYS A 99 9.80 -23.52 3.13
N TYR A 100 8.87 -24.24 2.49
CA TYR A 100 8.27 -25.42 3.09
C TYR A 100 9.34 -26.43 3.51
N THR A 101 9.11 -27.08 4.65
CA THR A 101 9.86 -28.25 5.06
C THR A 101 9.46 -29.47 4.23
N ASP A 102 10.31 -30.49 4.17
CA ASP A 102 10.02 -31.71 3.39
C ASP A 102 8.75 -32.43 3.88
N GLN A 103 8.51 -32.42 5.19
CA GLN A 103 7.27 -32.94 5.79
C GLN A 103 6.04 -32.18 5.29
N GLN A 104 6.08 -30.85 5.31
CA GLN A 104 4.99 -30.02 4.79
C GLN A 104 4.73 -30.28 3.30
N LEU A 105 5.78 -30.46 2.49
CA LEU A 105 5.64 -30.77 1.06
C LEU A 105 4.93 -32.12 0.83
N GLN A 106 5.13 -33.10 1.70
CA GLN A 106 4.43 -34.39 1.64
C GLN A 106 2.96 -34.27 2.06
N GLU A 107 2.65 -33.40 3.02
CA GLU A 107 1.31 -33.23 3.58
C GLU A 107 0.38 -32.36 2.71
N ILE A 108 0.92 -31.33 2.05
CA ILE A 108 0.16 -30.35 1.25
C ILE A 108 -0.80 -31.02 0.23
N PRO A 109 -0.37 -31.98 -0.61
CA PRO A 109 -1.26 -32.61 -1.59
C PRO A 109 -2.44 -33.34 -0.94
N THR A 110 -2.20 -33.97 0.20
CA THR A 110 -3.20 -34.73 0.96
C THR A 110 -4.23 -33.80 1.57
N HIS A 111 -3.78 -32.71 2.22
CA HIS A 111 -4.69 -31.69 2.77
C HIS A 111 -5.48 -30.98 1.66
N ALA A 112 -4.83 -30.63 0.55
CA ALA A 112 -5.50 -29.99 -0.59
C ALA A 112 -6.60 -30.88 -1.19
N ARG A 113 -6.33 -32.17 -1.40
CA ARG A 113 -7.36 -33.13 -1.88
C ARG A 113 -8.51 -33.27 -0.91
N ARG A 114 -8.23 -33.34 0.39
CA ARG A 114 -9.27 -33.45 1.43
C ARG A 114 -10.17 -32.21 1.44
N LEU A 115 -9.55 -31.03 1.39
CA LEU A 115 -10.27 -29.77 1.31
C LEU A 115 -11.13 -29.71 0.04
N TYR A 116 -10.57 -30.03 -1.12
CA TYR A 116 -11.30 -30.05 -2.38
C TYR A 116 -12.56 -30.93 -2.34
N ARG A 117 -12.45 -32.17 -1.83
CA ARG A 117 -13.60 -33.07 -1.69
C ARG A 117 -14.70 -32.51 -0.80
N ILE A 118 -14.31 -31.89 0.32
CA ILE A 118 -15.27 -31.22 1.22
C ILE A 118 -15.92 -30.05 0.48
N LEU A 119 -15.13 -29.31 -0.30
CA LEU A 119 -15.60 -28.14 -1.03
C LEU A 119 -16.53 -28.48 -2.20
N SER A 120 -16.37 -29.66 -2.82
CA SER A 120 -17.16 -30.04 -4.01
C SER A 120 -18.48 -30.75 -3.69
N ASN A 121 -18.64 -31.31 -2.49
CA ASN A 121 -19.75 -32.23 -2.17
C ASN A 121 -20.91 -31.60 -1.40
N ASN A 122 -20.76 -30.38 -0.90
CA ASN A 122 -21.72 -29.76 0.02
C ASN A 122 -22.10 -28.36 -0.49
N ASP A 123 -23.33 -27.91 -0.26
CA ASP A 123 -23.73 -26.51 -0.40
C ASP A 123 -23.35 -25.77 0.90
N PHE A 124 -22.15 -25.19 0.96
CA PHE A 124 -21.69 -24.40 2.10
C PHE A 124 -21.18 -23.03 1.65
N GLU A 125 -21.30 -22.07 2.55
CA GLU A 125 -20.76 -20.72 2.40
C GLU A 125 -19.42 -20.63 3.14
N LEU A 126 -18.33 -20.45 2.39
CA LEU A 126 -16.98 -20.39 2.95
C LEU A 126 -16.61 -18.96 3.36
N LEU A 127 -16.54 -18.70 4.65
CA LEU A 127 -16.03 -17.45 5.20
C LEU A 127 -14.58 -17.61 5.64
N MET A 128 -13.64 -17.07 4.85
CA MET A 128 -12.22 -17.05 5.20
C MET A 128 -11.84 -15.74 5.88
N HIS A 129 -11.15 -15.83 7.01
CA HIS A 129 -10.59 -14.68 7.71
C HIS A 129 -9.11 -14.90 7.99
N ASP A 130 -8.26 -13.96 7.56
CA ASP A 130 -6.85 -13.92 7.93
C ASP A 130 -6.60 -12.83 8.97
N LYS A 131 -5.79 -13.13 9.99
CA LYS A 131 -5.35 -12.13 10.97
C LYS A 131 -4.10 -11.45 10.46
N LYS A 132 -4.27 -10.35 9.74
CA LYS A 132 -3.16 -9.47 9.40
C LYS A 132 -2.87 -8.52 10.58
N TYR A 133 -1.66 -8.61 11.13
CA TYR A 133 -1.21 -7.61 12.10
C TYR A 133 -1.01 -6.28 11.39
N PHE A 134 -1.88 -5.32 11.69
CA PHE A 134 -1.70 -3.92 11.31
C PHE A 134 -0.66 -3.31 12.24
N LEU A 135 0.60 -3.23 11.80
CA LEU A 135 1.56 -2.33 12.44
C LEU A 135 1.06 -0.89 12.25
N LEU A 136 1.49 0.07 13.07
CA LEU A 136 1.23 1.52 12.92
C LEU A 136 1.71 2.13 11.57
N ARG A 137 2.09 1.28 10.60
CA ARG A 137 2.51 1.55 9.23
C ARG A 137 2.01 0.45 8.28
N ASP A 138 0.70 0.17 8.24
CA ASP A 138 0.08 -0.74 7.25
C ASP A 138 -0.33 -0.03 5.94
N GLN A 139 -0.54 -0.80 4.86
CA GLN A 139 -0.51 -0.43 3.43
C GLN A 139 -1.61 0.51 2.88
N PHE A 140 -2.22 1.35 3.72
CA PHE A 140 -2.32 2.77 3.36
C PHE A 140 -0.92 3.46 3.35
N VAL A 141 0.13 2.71 3.69
CA VAL A 141 1.52 3.10 3.83
C VAL A 141 2.43 2.17 2.99
N PRO A 142 2.89 2.59 1.81
CA PRO A 142 3.68 1.77 0.92
C PRO A 142 5.12 1.62 1.44
N THR A 143 5.82 0.57 0.98
CA THR A 143 7.27 0.29 1.16
C THR A 143 7.80 -0.08 2.55
N ASN A 144 7.07 -0.88 3.32
CA ASN A 144 7.70 -1.54 4.49
C ASN A 144 8.61 -2.71 4.04
N ARG A 145 9.68 -2.41 3.26
CA ARG A 145 10.69 -3.37 2.76
C ARG A 145 11.67 -3.84 3.84
N GLY A 146 11.58 -3.27 5.03
CA GLY A 146 12.43 -3.57 6.17
C GLY A 146 11.73 -3.28 7.47
N LEU A 147 12.41 -3.57 8.57
CA LEU A 147 11.94 -3.40 9.93
C LEU A 147 12.99 -2.62 10.73
N CYS A 148 12.54 -1.80 11.67
CA CYS A 148 13.41 -1.16 12.65
C CYS A 148 13.34 -1.95 13.94
N THR A 149 14.46 -2.49 14.42
CA THR A 149 14.55 -3.23 15.68
C THR A 149 15.93 -3.02 16.30
N SER A 150 16.05 -3.26 17.61
CA SER A 150 17.34 -3.31 18.30
C SER A 150 18.09 -4.61 18.04
N ASP A 151 17.37 -5.72 17.94
CA ASP A 151 17.95 -7.02 17.61
C ASP A 151 17.06 -7.83 16.65
N LYS A 152 17.65 -8.21 15.52
CA LYS A 152 17.01 -9.02 14.47
C LYS A 152 16.74 -10.46 14.91
N ARG A 153 17.51 -11.00 15.87
CA ARG A 153 17.40 -12.40 16.31
C ARG A 153 16.18 -12.61 17.21
N THR A 154 15.91 -11.66 18.10
CA THR A 154 14.77 -11.68 19.03
C THR A 154 13.48 -11.17 18.42
N THR A 155 13.53 -10.59 17.21
CA THR A 155 12.35 -10.08 16.51
C THR A 155 11.39 -11.22 16.12
N PRO A 156 10.08 -11.11 16.45
CA PRO A 156 9.09 -12.12 16.11
C PRO A 156 9.04 -12.45 14.61
N PRO A 157 8.81 -13.72 14.23
CA PRO A 157 8.69 -14.14 12.82
C PRO A 157 7.73 -13.28 11.99
N GLN A 158 6.59 -12.90 12.58
CA GLN A 158 5.54 -12.08 11.96
C GLN A 158 6.03 -10.70 11.48
N ILE A 159 7.07 -10.17 12.12
CA ILE A 159 7.67 -8.87 11.79
C ILE A 159 8.91 -9.06 10.91
N LYS A 160 9.63 -10.16 11.12
CA LYS A 160 10.90 -10.52 10.47
C LYS A 160 10.74 -10.91 9.00
N PHE A 161 9.67 -11.64 8.69
CA PHE A 161 9.33 -12.13 7.35
C PHE A 161 8.38 -11.17 6.61
#